data_AF-A0A9Q3HSN4-F1
#
_entry.id   AF-A0A9Q3HSN4-F1
#
_cell.length_a   1.000
_cell.length_b   1.000
_cell.length_c   1.000
_cell.angle_alpha   90.00
_cell.angle_beta   90.00
_cell.angle_gamma   90.00
#
_symmetry.space_group_name_H-M   'P 1'
#
loop_
_entity.id
_entity.type
_entity.pdbx_description
1 polymer ?
#
loop_
_entity_poly.entity_id
_entity_poly.type
_entity_poly.pdbx_seq_one_letter_code
_entity_poly.pdbx_strand_id
1 'polypeptide(L)'
;MQTSDFPPDFKGLKEAFYKYIKLLENLPHQNTVPEPPSQETLVQFYQKFSSSTEIKTALEQSSTALILDNKDDVQAFAAKQLQKVELPHCSSKLGAAYESYIQGALVRLGFTIWSPSLLQKSDELYNMACHILEITTFQQIEAAGEFENHNVNLTFIMQTSLLQKAYDHFVHYFMKDCYNKELKVKGSYMAGKLCTARLDFAILQKFSKRNHKIIEEIGAHSDDEVHEKKPNFFVIKKLIY
;
A
#
# COMPACT_ATOMS: atom_id res chain seq x y z
N MET A 1 13.39 -0.56 15.85
CA MET A 1 12.21 0.26 15.53
C MET A 1 12.51 1.66 16.03
N GLN A 2 13.05 2.53 15.17
CA GLN A 2 13.47 3.88 15.56
C GLN A 2 12.25 4.79 15.46
N THR A 3 11.76 5.27 16.60
CA THR A 3 10.59 6.15 16.74
C THR A 3 10.94 7.64 16.64
N SER A 4 12.17 7.99 16.24
CA SER A 4 12.70 9.37 16.33
C SER A 4 12.29 10.32 15.20
N ASP A 5 11.77 9.84 14.08
CA ASP A 5 11.65 10.67 12.87
C ASP A 5 10.29 11.38 12.73
N PHE A 6 9.31 11.01 13.55
CA PHE A 6 7.96 11.56 13.51
C PHE A 6 7.50 12.03 14.89
N PRO A 7 6.76 13.15 14.99
CA PRO A 7 6.12 13.56 16.24
C PRO A 7 5.26 12.43 16.82
N PRO A 8 5.22 12.23 18.16
CA PRO A 8 4.41 11.18 18.78
C PRO A 8 2.95 11.22 18.34
N ASP A 9 2.40 12.43 18.26
CA ASP A 9 1.00 12.69 17.91
C ASP A 9 0.69 12.47 16.41
N PHE A 10 1.71 12.29 15.57
CA PHE A 10 1.53 11.96 14.15
C PHE A 10 1.22 10.47 13.93
N LYS A 11 1.43 9.62 14.94
CA LYS A 11 1.31 8.15 14.80
C LYS A 11 -0.04 7.73 14.22
N GLY A 12 -1.15 8.27 14.74
CA GLY A 12 -2.48 7.92 14.26
C GLY A 12 -2.72 8.29 12.79
N LEU A 13 -2.31 9.51 12.40
CA LEU A 13 -2.42 9.98 11.01
C LEU A 13 -1.51 9.16 10.08
N LYS A 14 -0.29 8.81 10.52
CA LYS A 14 0.61 7.96 9.76
C LYS A 14 0.02 6.57 9.48
N GLU A 15 -0.62 5.98 10.47
CA GLU A 15 -1.27 4.68 10.33
C GLU A 15 -2.49 4.75 9.41
N ALA A 16 -3.30 5.82 9.48
CA ALA A 16 -4.39 6.09 8.55
C ALA A 16 -3.86 6.26 7.12
N PHE A 17 -2.80 7.05 6.94
CA PHE A 17 -2.17 7.29 5.65
C PHE A 17 -1.61 6.01 5.04
N TYR A 18 -0.97 5.12 5.82
CA TYR A 18 -0.48 3.84 5.31
C TYR A 18 -1.62 2.88 4.92
N LYS A 19 -2.76 2.94 5.61
CA LYS A 19 -3.95 2.19 5.20
C LYS A 19 -4.49 2.73 3.87
N TYR A 20 -4.50 4.04 3.70
CA TYR A 20 -4.91 4.71 2.47
C TYR A 20 -4.00 4.35 1.28
N ILE A 21 -2.68 4.38 1.44
CA ILE A 21 -1.75 3.96 0.36
C ILE A 21 -2.02 2.51 -0.08
N LYS A 22 -2.19 1.60 0.89
CA LYS A 22 -2.51 0.19 0.59
C LYS A 22 -3.86 0.03 -0.11
N LEU A 23 -4.79 0.93 0.15
CA LEU A 23 -6.10 0.97 -0.51
C LEU A 23 -5.95 1.34 -1.99
N LEU A 24 -5.16 2.39 -2.27
CA LEU A 24 -4.95 2.90 -3.62
C LEU A 24 -4.18 1.95 -4.52
N GLU A 25 -3.24 1.19 -3.95
CA GLU A 25 -2.51 0.14 -4.65
C GLU A 25 -3.42 -1.02 -5.12
N ASN A 26 -4.63 -1.10 -4.58
CA ASN A 26 -5.64 -2.12 -4.85
C ASN A 26 -5.08 -3.55 -4.92
N LEU A 27 -4.42 -3.97 -3.85
CA LEU A 27 -3.94 -5.34 -3.72
C LEU A 27 -5.14 -6.27 -3.48
N PRO A 28 -5.52 -7.16 -4.41
CA PRO A 28 -6.62 -8.13 -4.20
C PRO A 28 -6.33 -9.06 -3.00
N HIS A 29 -5.09 -9.11 -2.54
CA HIS A 29 -4.68 -9.74 -1.30
C HIS A 29 -3.79 -8.76 -0.53
N GLN A 30 -4.11 -8.45 0.73
CA GLN A 30 -3.40 -7.52 1.64
C GLN A 30 -1.87 -7.72 1.78
N ASN A 31 -1.29 -8.71 1.10
CA ASN A 31 0.08 -9.15 1.24
C ASN A 31 0.82 -9.46 -0.08
N THR A 32 0.27 -9.11 -1.25
CA THR A 32 1.03 -9.17 -2.51
C THR A 32 2.03 -8.01 -2.59
N VAL A 33 3.15 -8.24 -3.26
CA VAL A 33 4.15 -7.21 -3.52
C VAL A 33 3.67 -6.34 -4.70
N PRO A 34 3.80 -5.00 -4.64
CA PRO A 34 3.44 -4.12 -5.74
C PRO A 34 4.12 -4.54 -7.05
N GLU A 35 3.33 -4.72 -8.11
CA GLU A 35 3.88 -4.86 -9.45
C GLU A 35 4.34 -3.48 -9.95
N PRO A 36 5.52 -3.39 -10.60
CA PRO A 36 5.98 -2.13 -11.17
C PRO A 36 5.03 -1.65 -12.28
N PRO A 37 4.98 -0.33 -12.55
CA PRO A 37 4.18 0.20 -13.64
C PRO A 37 4.63 -0.38 -14.99
N SER A 38 3.68 -0.61 -15.89
CA SER A 38 4.00 -1.10 -17.24
C SER A 38 4.78 -0.05 -18.03
N GLN A 39 5.59 -0.50 -18.98
CA GLN A 39 6.34 0.41 -19.85
C GLN A 39 5.41 1.32 -20.67
N GLU A 40 4.25 0.81 -21.08
CA GLU A 40 3.23 1.60 -21.79
C GLU A 40 2.69 2.74 -20.94
N THR A 41 2.38 2.49 -19.66
CA THR A 41 1.93 3.52 -18.71
C THR A 41 2.99 4.60 -18.54
N LEU A 42 4.27 4.22 -18.41
CA LEU A 42 5.36 5.19 -18.30
C LEU A 42 5.48 6.05 -19.57
N VAL A 43 5.44 5.43 -20.76
CA VAL A 43 5.53 6.17 -22.03
C VAL A 43 4.40 7.18 -22.17
N GLN A 44 3.15 6.77 -21.90
CA GLN A 44 1.99 7.67 -21.96
C GLN A 44 2.11 8.82 -20.96
N PHE A 45 2.59 8.54 -19.74
CA PHE A 45 2.79 9.55 -18.72
C PHE A 45 3.84 10.60 -19.14
N TYR A 46 5.01 10.15 -19.60
CA TYR A 46 6.10 11.05 -20.01
C TYR A 46 5.81 11.81 -21.31
N GLN A 47 4.87 11.34 -22.13
CA GLN A 47 4.35 12.13 -23.27
C GLN A 47 3.49 13.30 -22.80
N LYS A 48 2.80 13.16 -21.66
CA LYS A 48 1.83 14.13 -21.16
C LYS A 48 2.43 15.16 -20.20
N PHE A 49 3.40 14.75 -19.39
CA PHE A 49 3.96 15.58 -18.33
C PHE A 49 5.48 15.66 -18.41
N SER A 50 6.00 16.87 -18.26
CA SER A 50 7.44 17.17 -18.21
C SER A 50 7.88 17.79 -16.88
N SER A 51 6.93 18.20 -16.02
CA SER A 51 7.25 18.86 -14.75
C SER A 51 6.26 18.56 -13.62
N SER A 52 6.73 18.65 -12.37
CA SER A 52 5.88 18.51 -11.17
C SER A 52 4.85 19.62 -11.04
N THR A 53 5.11 20.78 -11.63
CA THR A 53 4.15 21.88 -11.73
C THR A 53 2.96 21.53 -12.62
N GLU A 54 3.19 20.93 -13.80
CA GLU A 54 2.11 20.49 -14.68
C GLU A 54 1.22 19.44 -14.02
N ILE A 55 1.81 18.53 -13.26
CA ILE A 55 1.08 17.51 -12.48
C ILE A 55 0.14 18.15 -11.46
N LYS A 56 0.63 19.11 -10.67
CA LYS A 56 -0.20 19.83 -9.68
C LYS A 56 -1.34 20.58 -10.36
N THR A 57 -1.03 21.31 -11.43
CA THR A 57 -2.04 22.04 -12.20
C THR A 57 -3.10 21.09 -12.78
N ALA A 58 -2.69 19.93 -13.30
CA ALA A 58 -3.63 18.94 -13.81
C ALA A 58 -4.53 18.35 -12.71
N LEU A 59 -4.04 18.21 -11.48
CA LEU A 59 -4.87 17.74 -10.35
C LEU A 59 -5.85 18.81 -9.85
N GLU A 60 -5.44 20.08 -9.89
CA GLU A 60 -6.24 21.26 -9.50
C GLU A 60 -7.31 21.63 -10.55
N GLN A 61 -7.12 21.21 -11.80
CA GLN A 61 -8.11 21.43 -12.86
C GLN A 61 -9.43 20.73 -12.54
N SER A 62 -10.39 21.51 -12.03
CA SER A 62 -11.80 21.13 -11.88
C SER A 62 -12.48 21.14 -13.25
N SER A 63 -12.10 20.21 -14.11
CA SER A 63 -12.72 20.03 -15.42
C SER A 63 -13.61 18.81 -15.39
N THR A 64 -14.91 19.04 -15.21
CA THR A 64 -15.99 18.10 -15.54
C THR A 64 -15.90 17.57 -16.98
N ALA A 65 -15.16 18.26 -17.86
CA ALA A 65 -14.91 17.89 -19.24
C ALA A 65 -13.97 16.68 -19.44
N LEU A 66 -12.97 16.46 -18.56
CA LEU A 66 -12.06 15.29 -18.68
C LEU A 66 -12.75 13.96 -18.32
N ILE A 67 -13.93 14.04 -17.69
CA ILE A 67 -14.77 12.87 -17.41
C ILE A 67 -15.47 12.38 -18.69
N LEU A 68 -15.44 13.14 -19.80
CA LEU A 68 -16.26 12.84 -20.99
C LEU A 68 -15.48 12.32 -22.21
N ASP A 69 -14.18 12.58 -22.34
CA ASP A 69 -13.44 12.23 -23.58
C ASP A 69 -12.72 10.86 -23.56
N ASN A 70 -12.53 10.23 -22.40
CA ASN A 70 -11.91 8.88 -22.26
C ASN A 70 -12.78 7.93 -21.42
N LYS A 71 -14.09 7.98 -21.65
CA LYS A 71 -15.13 7.54 -20.72
C LYS A 71 -15.26 6.03 -20.53
N ASP A 72 -14.84 5.22 -21.50
CA ASP A 72 -15.24 3.80 -21.47
C ASP A 72 -14.17 2.85 -20.90
N ASP A 73 -12.88 3.09 -21.12
CA ASP A 73 -11.84 2.14 -20.68
C ASP A 73 -11.16 2.51 -19.36
N VAL A 74 -10.69 3.76 -19.21
CA VAL A 74 -9.94 4.18 -18.00
C VAL A 74 -10.87 4.36 -16.80
N GLN A 75 -12.08 4.91 -17.01
CA GLN A 75 -13.08 5.02 -15.94
C GLN A 75 -13.65 3.68 -15.53
N ALA A 76 -13.94 2.78 -16.49
CA ALA A 76 -14.41 1.44 -16.16
C ALA A 76 -13.33 0.62 -15.43
N PHE A 77 -12.05 0.77 -15.78
CA PHE A 77 -10.96 0.10 -15.05
C PHE A 77 -10.73 0.69 -13.66
N ALA A 78 -10.61 2.01 -13.54
CA ALA A 78 -10.43 2.66 -12.23
C ALA A 78 -11.62 2.39 -11.29
N ALA A 79 -12.85 2.35 -11.83
CA ALA A 79 -14.05 1.97 -11.10
C ALA A 79 -14.06 0.48 -10.70
N LYS A 80 -13.62 -0.42 -11.57
CA LYS A 80 -13.54 -1.86 -11.26
C LYS A 80 -12.47 -2.19 -10.22
N GLN A 81 -11.44 -1.35 -10.11
CA GLN A 81 -10.44 -1.45 -9.06
C GLN A 81 -11.03 -0.99 -7.71
N LEU A 82 -11.63 0.19 -7.63
CA LEU A 82 -12.23 0.70 -6.40
C LEU A 82 -13.46 -0.10 -5.93
N GLN A 83 -14.23 -0.73 -6.83
CA GLN A 83 -15.35 -1.61 -6.44
C GLN A 83 -14.92 -2.90 -5.72
N LYS A 84 -13.64 -3.30 -5.79
CA LYS A 84 -13.11 -4.42 -4.98
C LYS A 84 -12.63 -3.98 -3.60
N VAL A 85 -12.61 -2.68 -3.35
CA VAL A 85 -12.19 -2.07 -2.11
C VAL A 85 -13.45 -1.85 -1.28
N GLU A 86 -13.84 -2.86 -0.48
CA GLU A 86 -14.70 -2.56 0.66
C GLU A 86 -13.89 -1.71 1.63
N LEU A 87 -13.99 -0.38 1.52
CA LEU A 87 -13.49 0.57 2.51
C LEU A 87 -14.11 0.19 3.86
N PRO A 88 -13.36 -0.46 4.77
CA PRO A 88 -13.93 -0.86 6.04
C PRO A 88 -14.21 0.44 6.80
N HIS A 89 -15.48 0.68 7.13
CA HIS A 89 -16.00 1.83 7.88
C HIS A 89 -16.43 3.07 7.08
N CYS A 90 -16.42 3.06 5.75
CA CYS A 90 -17.03 4.15 5.00
C CYS A 90 -18.57 4.04 5.06
N SER A 91 -19.20 4.85 5.92
CA SER A 91 -20.65 4.93 6.04
C SER A 91 -21.23 5.87 4.98
N SER A 92 -22.19 5.39 4.19
CA SER A 92 -23.10 6.18 3.34
C SER A 92 -22.51 6.83 2.06
N LYS A 93 -23.34 7.56 1.31
CA LYS A 93 -23.13 8.20 -0.01
C LYS A 93 -21.80 8.97 -0.19
N LEU A 94 -21.09 9.24 0.90
CA LEU A 94 -19.82 9.96 0.94
C LEU A 94 -18.68 9.13 0.32
N GLY A 95 -18.67 7.81 0.50
CA GLY A 95 -17.69 6.90 -0.12
C GLY A 95 -17.68 6.94 -1.64
N ALA A 96 -18.86 6.95 -2.27
CA ALA A 96 -19.00 7.04 -3.72
C ALA A 96 -18.47 8.37 -4.29
N ALA A 97 -18.56 9.46 -3.51
CA ALA A 97 -18.01 10.75 -3.90
C ALA A 97 -16.47 10.76 -3.87
N TYR A 98 -15.85 10.10 -2.88
CA TYR A 98 -14.39 9.97 -2.81
C TYR A 98 -13.84 9.02 -3.85
N GLU A 99 -14.50 7.89 -4.09
CA GLU A 99 -14.14 6.99 -5.20
C GLU A 99 -14.12 7.76 -6.52
N SER A 100 -15.17 8.56 -6.78
CA SER A 100 -15.24 9.41 -7.97
C SER A 100 -14.12 10.45 -8.01
N TYR A 101 -13.75 11.02 -6.85
CA TYR A 101 -12.67 11.99 -6.74
C TYR A 101 -11.30 11.36 -7.06
N ILE A 102 -11.00 10.21 -6.46
CA ILE A 102 -9.77 9.43 -6.70
C ILE A 102 -9.70 9.00 -8.17
N GLN A 103 -10.79 8.46 -8.73
CA GLN A 103 -10.86 8.08 -10.15
C GLN A 103 -10.59 9.29 -11.05
N GLY A 104 -11.21 10.42 -10.75
CA GLY A 104 -10.96 11.67 -11.46
C GLY A 104 -9.49 12.07 -11.39
N ALA A 105 -8.84 11.97 -10.23
CA ALA A 105 -7.42 12.29 -10.07
C ALA A 105 -6.52 11.35 -10.90
N LEU A 106 -6.79 10.05 -10.88
CA LEU A 106 -6.07 9.04 -11.68
C LEU A 106 -6.22 9.33 -13.18
N VAL A 107 -7.44 9.59 -13.65
CA VAL A 107 -7.72 9.92 -15.06
C VAL A 107 -7.00 11.20 -15.48
N ARG A 108 -6.98 12.24 -14.63
CA ARG A 108 -6.26 13.50 -14.93
C ARG A 108 -4.77 13.27 -15.09
N LEU A 109 -4.17 12.34 -14.35
CA LEU A 109 -2.77 11.95 -14.51
C LEU A 109 -2.52 10.86 -15.57
N GLY A 110 -3.58 10.32 -16.19
CA GLY A 110 -3.44 9.22 -17.17
C GLY A 110 -3.06 7.89 -16.51
N PHE A 111 -3.32 7.73 -15.22
CA PHE A 111 -3.08 6.49 -14.51
C PHE A 111 -4.27 5.55 -14.70
N THR A 112 -3.99 4.34 -15.21
CA THR A 112 -4.95 3.23 -15.22
C THR A 112 -4.97 2.52 -13.87
N ILE A 113 -3.81 2.41 -13.24
CA ILE A 113 -3.58 1.85 -11.91
C ILE A 113 -2.59 2.76 -11.19
N TRP A 114 -2.84 3.03 -9.91
CA TRP A 114 -1.84 3.65 -9.07
C TRP A 114 -0.76 2.62 -8.72
N SER A 115 0.44 2.78 -9.29
CA SER A 115 1.57 1.88 -9.04
C SER A 115 2.86 2.69 -9.03
N PRO A 116 3.38 3.11 -7.87
CA PRO A 116 4.66 3.78 -7.79
C PRO A 116 5.79 2.84 -8.22
N SER A 117 6.75 3.37 -8.98
CA SER A 117 7.91 2.61 -9.42
C SER A 117 8.91 2.46 -8.29
N LEU A 118 9.07 1.23 -7.78
CA LEU A 118 10.05 0.89 -6.74
C LEU A 118 11.50 0.83 -7.28
N LEU A 119 11.64 0.74 -8.61
CA LEU A 119 12.92 0.70 -9.31
C LEU A 119 13.50 2.11 -9.49
N GLN A 120 12.64 3.06 -9.84
CA GLN A 120 12.99 4.47 -9.97
C GLN A 120 13.23 5.14 -8.61
N LYS A 121 13.91 6.29 -8.62
CA LYS A 121 14.09 7.10 -7.41
C LYS A 121 12.79 7.83 -7.04
N SER A 122 12.64 8.21 -5.78
CA SER A 122 11.45 8.94 -5.30
C SER A 122 11.30 10.33 -5.92
N ASP A 123 12.41 10.94 -6.36
CA ASP A 123 12.48 12.25 -6.99
C ASP A 123 12.31 12.21 -8.52
N GLU A 124 12.12 11.03 -9.12
CA GLU A 124 11.77 10.92 -10.54
C GLU A 124 10.32 11.36 -10.79
N LEU A 125 10.07 11.97 -11.95
CA LEU A 125 8.81 12.64 -12.26
C LEU A 125 7.56 11.76 -12.08
N TYR A 126 7.64 10.49 -12.49
CA TYR A 126 6.53 9.54 -12.34
C TYR A 126 6.22 9.27 -10.86
N ASN A 127 7.24 9.00 -10.05
CA ASN A 127 7.06 8.78 -8.61
C ASN A 127 6.62 10.06 -7.89
N MET A 128 7.11 11.23 -8.32
CA MET A 128 6.58 12.51 -7.85
C MET A 128 5.09 12.66 -8.16
N ALA A 129 4.61 12.19 -9.31
CA ALA A 129 3.18 12.21 -9.63
C ALA A 129 2.37 11.27 -8.75
N CYS A 130 2.83 10.04 -8.52
CA CYS A 130 2.19 9.10 -7.58
C CYS A 130 2.09 9.70 -6.18
N HIS A 131 3.18 10.32 -5.70
CA HIS A 131 3.26 10.99 -4.42
C HIS A 131 2.33 12.21 -4.29
N ILE A 132 2.30 13.09 -5.31
CA ILE A 132 1.42 14.26 -5.30
C ILE A 132 -0.05 13.83 -5.34
N LEU A 133 -0.40 12.85 -6.17
CA LEU A 133 -1.76 12.30 -6.22
C LEU A 133 -2.15 11.78 -4.83
N GLU A 134 -1.34 10.91 -4.25
CA GLU A 134 -1.59 10.30 -2.94
C GLU A 134 -1.91 11.34 -1.86
N ILE A 135 -1.02 12.31 -1.70
CA ILE A 135 -1.16 13.30 -0.64
C ILE A 135 -2.38 14.19 -0.90
N THR A 136 -2.57 14.64 -2.14
CA THR A 136 -3.69 15.54 -2.46
C THR A 136 -5.04 14.84 -2.25
N THR A 137 -5.16 13.57 -2.63
CA THR A 137 -6.39 12.81 -2.44
C THR A 137 -6.62 12.45 -0.98
N PHE A 138 -5.59 12.05 -0.25
CA PHE A 138 -5.68 11.81 1.19
C PHE A 138 -6.12 13.06 1.95
N GLN A 139 -5.49 14.21 1.68
CA GLN A 139 -5.82 15.49 2.31
C GLN A 139 -7.28 15.88 2.08
N GLN A 140 -7.83 15.65 0.89
CA GLN A 140 -9.22 15.96 0.58
C GLN A 140 -10.22 15.04 1.27
N ILE A 141 -9.93 13.73 1.35
CA ILE A 141 -10.81 12.76 2.00
C ILE A 141 -10.91 13.03 3.51
N GLU A 142 -9.78 13.24 4.14
CA GLU A 142 -9.70 13.51 5.58
C GLU A 142 -10.20 14.93 5.93
N ALA A 143 -10.01 15.94 5.08
CA ALA A 143 -10.62 17.25 5.26
C ALA A 143 -12.16 17.18 5.29
N ALA A 144 -12.73 16.17 4.62
CA ALA A 144 -14.15 15.89 4.62
C ALA A 144 -14.59 14.87 5.70
N GLY A 145 -13.66 14.46 6.58
CA GLY A 145 -13.94 13.81 7.86
C GLY A 145 -14.11 12.30 7.82
N GLU A 146 -13.65 11.60 6.78
CA GLU A 146 -14.04 10.18 6.62
C GLU A 146 -13.32 9.18 7.52
N PHE A 147 -12.09 9.47 7.94
CA PHE A 147 -11.41 8.66 8.94
C PHE A 147 -11.69 9.26 10.33
N GLU A 148 -12.93 9.15 10.81
CA GLU A 148 -13.31 9.35 12.22
C GLU A 148 -12.69 8.28 13.14
N ASN A 149 -11.37 8.11 13.05
CA ASN A 149 -10.58 7.35 13.99
C ASN A 149 -10.22 8.31 15.13
N HIS A 150 -10.65 7.98 16.35
CA HIS A 150 -10.55 8.82 17.55
C HIS A 150 -9.11 9.19 17.98
N ASN A 151 -8.08 8.78 17.23
CA ASN A 151 -6.66 8.99 17.51
C ASN A 151 -5.91 9.73 16.39
N VAL A 152 -6.60 10.26 15.37
CA VAL A 152 -5.95 11.01 14.28
C VAL A 152 -5.86 12.49 14.65
N ASN A 153 -4.64 13.00 14.83
CA ASN A 153 -4.42 14.43 14.99
C ASN A 153 -4.40 15.12 13.63
N LEU A 154 -5.55 15.69 13.24
CA LEU A 154 -5.74 16.38 11.96
C LEU A 154 -4.91 17.66 11.81
N THR A 155 -4.28 18.19 12.87
CA THR A 155 -3.40 19.38 12.74
C THR A 155 -2.19 19.10 11.83
N PHE A 156 -1.82 17.84 11.65
CA PHE A 156 -0.72 17.43 10.77
C PHE A 156 -1.14 17.23 9.31
N ILE A 157 -2.43 17.27 8.99
CA ILE A 157 -2.89 16.89 7.64
C ILE A 157 -2.39 17.81 6.54
N MET A 158 -2.34 19.12 6.82
CA MET A 158 -1.84 20.12 5.89
C MET A 158 -0.31 20.22 5.92
N GLN A 159 0.37 19.45 6.78
CA GLN A 159 1.83 19.37 6.81
C GLN A 159 2.33 18.39 5.74
N THR A 160 2.26 18.81 4.47
CA THR A 160 2.66 18.02 3.31
C THR A 160 4.08 17.44 3.43
N SER A 161 5.02 18.14 4.07
CA SER A 161 6.38 17.64 4.29
C SER A 161 6.45 16.42 5.21
N LEU A 162 5.54 16.32 6.18
CA LEU A 162 5.47 15.19 7.10
C LEU A 162 4.79 13.99 6.44
N LEU A 163 3.74 14.23 5.66
CA LEU A 163 3.10 13.22 4.81
C LEU A 163 4.07 12.69 3.74
N GLN A 164 4.87 13.55 3.12
CA GLN A 164 5.91 13.15 2.18
C GLN A 164 6.93 12.22 2.81
N LYS A 165 7.44 12.55 4.01
CA LYS A 165 8.36 11.66 4.75
C LYS A 165 7.72 10.31 5.06
N ALA A 166 6.44 10.31 5.45
CA ALA A 166 5.70 9.09 5.71
C ALA A 166 5.54 8.25 4.43
N TYR A 167 5.20 8.90 3.32
CA TYR A 167 5.10 8.28 2.00
C TYR A 167 6.42 7.63 1.58
N ASP A 168 7.52 8.39 1.59
CA ASP A 168 8.84 7.91 1.19
C ASP A 168 9.29 6.73 2.06
N HIS A 169 9.04 6.81 3.38
CA HIS A 169 9.32 5.69 4.28
C HIS A 169 8.47 4.46 3.93
N PHE A 170 7.19 4.62 3.60
CA PHE A 170 6.32 3.49 3.30
C PHE A 170 6.61 2.89 1.93
N VAL A 171 6.61 3.69 0.87
CA VAL A 171 6.75 3.23 -0.52
C VAL A 171 8.21 2.90 -0.84
N HIS A 172 9.10 3.87 -0.69
CA HIS A 172 10.46 3.76 -1.21
C HIS A 172 11.46 3.11 -0.24
N TYR A 173 11.08 2.93 1.03
CA TYR A 173 11.83 2.13 1.99
C TYR A 173 11.14 0.78 2.28
N PHE A 174 9.96 0.78 2.89
CA PHE A 174 9.31 -0.46 3.32
C PHE A 174 8.85 -1.34 2.15
N MET A 175 8.08 -0.81 1.19
CA MET A 175 7.60 -1.62 0.06
C MET A 175 8.72 -2.02 -0.88
N LYS A 176 9.70 -1.13 -1.10
CA LYS A 176 10.92 -1.46 -1.85
C LYS A 176 11.72 -2.61 -1.21
N ASP A 177 11.88 -2.64 0.12
CA ASP A 177 12.53 -3.75 0.81
C ASP A 177 11.74 -5.06 0.65
N CYS A 178 10.41 -5.01 0.74
CA CYS A 178 9.54 -6.15 0.49
C CYS A 178 9.70 -6.68 -0.95
N TYR A 179 9.70 -5.78 -1.93
CA TYR A 179 9.91 -6.08 -3.34
C TYR A 179 11.29 -6.72 -3.60
N ASN A 180 12.34 -6.17 -3.02
CA ASN A 180 13.69 -6.71 -3.16
C ASN A 180 13.84 -8.11 -2.56
N LYS A 181 13.13 -8.42 -1.46
CA LYS A 181 13.09 -9.77 -0.88
C LYS A 181 12.40 -10.75 -1.81
N GLU A 182 11.27 -10.34 -2.39
CA GLU A 182 10.49 -11.15 -3.32
C GLU A 182 11.22 -11.43 -4.64
N LEU A 183 12.00 -10.46 -5.14
CA LEU A 183 12.87 -10.66 -6.31
C LEU A 183 13.96 -11.71 -6.08
N LYS A 184 14.49 -11.82 -4.85
CA LYS A 184 15.54 -12.80 -4.52
C LYS A 184 14.99 -14.21 -4.42
N VAL A 185 13.87 -14.36 -3.71
CA VAL A 185 13.20 -15.63 -3.50
C VAL A 185 11.70 -15.38 -3.54
N LYS A 186 11.06 -15.89 -4.60
CA LYS A 186 9.60 -15.79 -4.76
C LYS A 186 8.89 -16.39 -3.55
N GLY A 187 7.94 -15.67 -2.98
CA GLY A 187 7.20 -16.03 -1.78
C GLY A 187 7.92 -15.74 -0.45
N SER A 188 9.15 -15.22 -0.47
CA SER A 188 9.94 -15.01 0.76
C SER A 188 9.35 -13.95 1.68
N TYR A 189 8.79 -12.88 1.11
CA TYR A 189 8.13 -11.86 1.93
C TYR A 189 6.94 -12.44 2.70
N MET A 190 6.15 -13.27 2.04
CA MET A 190 4.99 -13.95 2.62
C MET A 190 5.39 -14.96 3.68
N ALA A 191 6.39 -15.80 3.39
CA ALA A 191 6.92 -16.76 4.33
C ALA A 191 7.45 -16.07 5.60
N GLY A 192 8.14 -14.94 5.44
CA GLY A 192 8.62 -14.13 6.56
C GLY A 192 7.48 -13.60 7.44
N LYS A 193 6.44 -13.00 6.84
CA LYS A 193 5.25 -12.52 7.58
C LYS A 193 4.55 -13.63 8.35
N LEU A 194 4.35 -14.79 7.73
CA LEU A 194 3.72 -15.93 8.37
C LEU A 194 4.56 -16.47 9.53
N CYS A 195 5.88 -16.52 9.37
CA CYS A 195 6.81 -16.88 10.45
C CYS A 195 6.69 -15.93 11.64
N THR A 196 6.71 -14.60 11.42
CA THR A 196 6.54 -13.61 12.49
C THR A 196 5.19 -13.76 13.21
N ALA A 197 4.08 -13.90 12.47
CA ALA A 197 2.76 -14.08 13.07
C ALA A 197 2.66 -15.37 13.92
N ARG A 198 3.26 -16.46 13.45
CA ARG A 198 3.34 -17.73 14.21
C ARG A 198 4.19 -17.58 15.46
N LEU A 199 5.29 -16.84 15.39
CA LEU A 199 6.16 -16.57 16.54
C LEU A 199 5.43 -15.73 17.60
N ASP A 200 4.76 -14.66 17.18
CA ASP A 200 3.97 -13.81 18.07
C ASP A 200 2.87 -14.61 18.77
N PHE A 201 2.17 -15.47 18.02
CA PHE A 201 1.19 -16.39 18.58
C PHE A 201 1.81 -17.35 19.60
N ALA A 202 2.95 -17.95 19.28
CA ALA A 202 3.65 -18.88 20.18
C ALA A 202 4.10 -18.21 21.48
N ILE A 203 4.60 -16.97 21.39
CA ILE A 203 4.97 -16.14 22.55
C ILE A 203 3.74 -15.86 23.41
N LEU A 204 2.63 -15.45 22.78
CA LEU A 204 1.38 -15.14 23.48
C LEU A 204 0.79 -16.37 24.18
N GLN A 205 0.88 -17.54 23.54
CA GLN A 205 0.48 -18.83 24.10
C GLN A 205 1.52 -19.45 25.05
N LYS A 206 2.62 -18.73 25.35
CA LYS A 206 3.69 -19.15 26.28
C LYS A 206 4.31 -20.50 25.93
N PHE A 207 4.49 -20.77 24.64
CA PHE A 207 5.17 -21.97 24.19
C PHE A 207 6.64 -22.01 24.67
N SER A 208 7.23 -23.20 24.65
CA SER A 208 8.62 -23.36 25.11
C SER A 208 9.60 -22.63 24.18
N LYS A 209 10.74 -22.19 24.73
CA LYS A 209 11.84 -21.59 23.93
C LYS A 209 12.30 -22.48 22.78
N ARG A 210 12.16 -23.80 22.93
CA ARG A 210 12.45 -24.78 21.87
C ARG A 210 11.49 -24.63 20.69
N ASN A 211 10.20 -24.40 20.94
CA ASN A 211 9.21 -24.19 19.89
C ASN A 211 9.42 -22.85 19.18
N HIS A 212 9.79 -21.79 19.91
CA HIS A 212 10.11 -20.49 19.30
C HIS A 212 11.24 -20.62 18.28
N LYS A 213 12.33 -21.31 18.66
CA LYS A 213 13.50 -21.53 17.79
C LYS A 213 13.15 -22.30 16.51
N ILE A 214 12.17 -23.20 16.57
CA ILE A 214 11.70 -23.96 15.40
C ILE A 214 10.83 -23.10 14.50
N ILE A 215 9.97 -22.25 15.08
CA ILE A 215 9.05 -21.37 14.35
C ILE A 215 9.79 -20.19 13.71
N GLU A 216 10.87 -19.69 14.33
CA GLU A 216 11.74 -18.61 13.82
C GLU A 216 12.44 -18.95 12.49
N GLU A 217 12.51 -20.23 12.12
CA GLU A 217 13.13 -20.66 10.88
C GLU A 217 12.14 -20.48 9.72
N ILE A 218 12.41 -19.55 8.80
CA ILE A 218 11.52 -19.19 7.68
C ILE A 218 11.21 -20.42 6.79
N GLY A 219 12.14 -21.37 6.70
CA GLY A 219 11.98 -22.66 6.01
C GLY A 219 11.32 -23.76 6.86
N ALA A 220 10.70 -23.45 8.00
CA ALA A 220 9.86 -24.37 8.75
C ALA A 220 8.43 -24.33 8.18
N HIS A 221 8.25 -25.01 7.06
CA HIS A 221 6.95 -25.26 6.46
C HIS A 221 6.28 -26.33 7.33
N SER A 222 5.08 -26.02 7.83
CA SER A 222 4.13 -27.06 8.22
C SER A 222 3.57 -27.59 6.90
N ASP A 223 4.24 -28.57 6.29
CA ASP A 223 3.45 -29.60 5.64
C ASP A 223 2.73 -30.27 6.81
N ASP A 224 1.40 -30.18 6.85
CA ASP A 224 0.56 -30.73 7.93
C ASP A 224 0.54 -32.27 7.90
N GLU A 225 1.70 -32.90 7.71
CA GLU A 225 1.88 -34.33 7.82
C GLU A 225 1.96 -34.70 9.29
N VAL A 226 0.92 -35.39 9.74
CA VAL A 226 0.89 -36.07 11.03
C VAL A 226 1.97 -37.15 11.03
N HIS A 227 2.79 -37.17 12.08
CA HIS A 227 3.86 -38.15 12.23
C HIS A 227 3.26 -39.56 12.22
N GLU A 228 3.65 -40.40 11.24
CA GLU A 228 3.06 -41.73 10.98
C GLU A 228 2.94 -42.61 12.23
N LYS A 229 3.90 -42.50 13.16
CA LYS A 229 3.95 -43.30 14.40
C LYS A 229 3.38 -42.61 15.65
N LYS A 230 3.00 -41.34 15.56
CA LYS A 230 2.56 -40.53 16.71
C LYS A 230 1.44 -39.56 16.27
N PRO A 231 0.17 -39.95 16.40
CA PRO A 231 -0.97 -39.24 15.82
C PRO A 231 -1.22 -37.83 16.40
N ASN A 232 -0.55 -37.46 17.50
CA ASN A 232 -0.65 -36.14 18.12
C ASN A 232 0.58 -35.24 17.88
N PHE A 233 1.47 -35.61 16.95
CA PHE A 233 2.69 -34.87 16.65
C PHE A 233 2.75 -34.53 15.17
N PHE A 234 3.02 -33.26 14.85
CA PHE A 234 3.22 -32.79 13.48
C PHE A 234 4.71 -32.89 13.10
N VAL A 235 5.00 -33.29 11.87
CA VAL A 235 6.36 -33.35 11.33
C VAL A 235 6.72 -32.03 10.68
N ILE A 236 7.70 -31.33 11.23
CA ILE A 236 8.27 -30.15 10.58
C ILE A 236 9.42 -30.61 9.71
N LYS A 237 9.21 -30.71 8.40
CA LYS A 237 10.26 -31.02 7.43
C LYS A 237 11.13 -29.78 7.21
N LYS A 238 12.45 -29.96 7.31
CA LYS A 238 13.43 -28.96 6.90
C LYS A 238 13.82 -29.23 5.45
N LEU A 239 13.87 -28.18 4.62
CA LEU A 239 14.49 -28.31 3.29
C LEU A 239 15.98 -28.58 3.45
N ILE A 240 16.48 -29.58 2.74
CA ILE A 240 17.91 -29.82 2.59
C ILE A 240 18.38 -28.90 1.46
N TYR A 241 19.34 -28.02 1.75
CA TYR A 241 20.06 -27.23 0.74
C TYR A 241 21.10 -28.08 0.03
#